data_AF-A0A127A298-F1
#
_entry.id   AF-A0A127A298-F1
#
_cell.length_a   1.000
_cell.length_b   1.000
_cell.length_c   1.000
_cell.angle_alpha   90.00
_cell.angle_beta   90.00
_cell.angle_gamma   90.00
#
_symmetry.space_group_name_H-M   'P 1'
#
loop_
_entity.id
_entity.type
_entity.pdbx_description
1 polymer ?
#
loop_
_entity_poly.entity_id
_entity_poly.type
_entity_poly.pdbx_seq_one_letter_code
_entity_poly.pdbx_strand_id
1 'polypeptide(L)'
;MSDCQGLGDCDDSRLHRLYEYLDGALPAHEVAEIRDHLESCPECLEEHDLECMIRSAMKRSCHEQAPAALKDSILNKIHSSRAEA
;
A
#
# COMPACT_ATOMS: atom_id res chain seq x y z
N MET A 1 3.40 -26.56 8.16
CA MET A 1 3.33 -25.20 8.71
C MET A 1 4.57 -24.54 8.17
N SER A 2 4.44 -23.96 6.98
CA SER A 2 5.59 -23.36 6.28
C SER A 2 5.81 -22.00 6.90
N ASP A 3 7.02 -21.74 7.35
CA ASP A 3 7.37 -20.50 8.03
C ASP A 3 7.28 -19.32 7.05
N CYS A 4 6.34 -18.41 7.27
CA CYS A 4 6.09 -17.20 6.47
C CYS A 4 7.14 -16.11 6.74
N GLN A 5 8.40 -16.50 6.86
CA GLN A 5 9.53 -15.64 7.28
C GLN A 5 9.75 -14.42 6.37
N GLY A 6 9.27 -14.46 5.13
CA GLY A 6 9.37 -13.35 4.17
C GLY A 6 8.61 -12.09 4.58
N LEU A 7 7.46 -12.23 5.24
CA LEU A 7 6.71 -11.07 5.77
C LEU A 7 6.96 -10.81 7.26
N GLY A 8 7.48 -11.78 8.01
CA GLY A 8 7.81 -11.61 9.43
C GLY A 8 7.64 -12.91 10.21
N ASP A 9 8.38 -13.05 11.30
CA ASP A 9 8.41 -14.28 12.11
C ASP A 9 7.21 -14.38 13.09
N CYS A 10 6.43 -13.30 13.24
CA CYS A 10 5.22 -13.22 14.07
C CYS A 10 4.07 -12.56 13.29
N ASP A 11 2.81 -12.88 13.64
CA ASP A 11 1.60 -12.32 13.01
C ASP A 11 1.58 -10.78 12.96
N ASP A 12 1.97 -10.10 14.04
CA ASP A 12 2.02 -8.63 14.08
C ASP A 12 3.01 -8.03 13.07
N SER A 13 4.22 -8.60 12.97
CA SER A 13 5.24 -8.13 12.03
C SER A 13 4.82 -8.39 10.58
N ARG A 14 4.18 -9.53 10.34
CA ARG A 14 3.67 -9.95 9.04
C ARG A 14 2.58 -9.02 8.54
N LEU A 15 1.62 -8.71 9.41
CA LEU A 15 0.55 -7.77 9.12
C LEU A 15 1.08 -6.35 8.87
N HIS A 16 2.06 -5.91 9.67
CA HIS A 16 2.68 -4.59 9.48
C HIS A 16 3.32 -4.43 8.10
N ARG A 17 4.17 -5.39 7.69
CA ARG A 17 4.80 -5.37 6.37
C ARG A 17 3.78 -5.42 5.23
N LEU A 18 2.70 -6.17 5.39
CA LEU A 18 1.62 -6.21 4.40
C LEU A 18 0.96 -4.83 4.25
N TYR A 19 0.73 -4.10 5.33
CA TYR A 19 0.22 -2.73 5.27
C TYR A 19 1.21 -1.77 4.63
N GLU A 20 2.49 -1.82 4.99
CA GLU A 20 3.53 -0.98 4.37
C GLU A 20 3.63 -1.23 2.87
N TYR A 21 3.52 -2.50 2.45
CA TYR A 21 3.46 -2.89 1.04
C TYR A 21 2.24 -2.28 0.34
N LEU A 22 1.05 -2.41 0.92
CA LEU A 22 -0.20 -1.89 0.35
C LEU A 22 -0.26 -0.36 0.33
N ASP A 23 0.43 0.31 1.25
CA ASP A 23 0.55 1.77 1.30
C ASP A 23 1.65 2.31 0.36
N GLY A 24 2.48 1.43 -0.20
CA GLY A 24 3.63 1.81 -1.01
C GLY A 24 4.73 2.50 -0.20
N ALA A 25 4.78 2.23 1.11
CA ALA A 25 5.74 2.81 2.05
C ALA A 25 7.09 2.07 2.06
N LEU A 26 7.20 0.98 1.29
CA LEU A 26 8.41 0.16 1.23
C LEU A 26 9.37 0.59 0.10
N PRO A 27 10.69 0.42 0.32
CA PRO A 27 11.66 0.60 -0.75
C PRO A 27 11.54 -0.51 -1.81
N ALA A 28 12.02 -0.22 -3.02
CA ALA A 28 11.82 -1.10 -4.18
C ALA A 28 12.33 -2.55 -4.01
N HIS A 29 13.35 -2.76 -3.17
CA HIS A 29 13.86 -4.10 -2.89
C HIS A 29 12.89 -4.92 -2.03
N GLU A 30 12.36 -4.34 -0.96
CA GLU A 30 11.38 -5.00 -0.08
C GLU A 30 10.05 -5.27 -0.80
N VAL A 31 9.65 -4.37 -1.71
CA VAL A 31 8.48 -4.60 -2.58
C VAL A 31 8.66 -5.86 -3.44
N ALA A 32 9.86 -6.08 -3.98
CA ALA A 32 10.14 -7.26 -4.79
C ALA A 32 10.14 -8.54 -3.94
N GLU A 33 10.68 -8.49 -2.73
CA GLU A 33 10.69 -9.62 -1.79
C GLU A 33 9.28 -10.03 -1.35
N ILE A 34 8.44 -9.07 -0.98
CA ILE A 34 7.06 -9.35 -0.57
C ILE A 34 6.25 -9.87 -1.75
N ARG A 35 6.45 -9.32 -2.96
CA ARG A 35 5.77 -9.82 -4.16
C ARG A 35 6.12 -11.28 -4.44
N ASP A 36 7.39 -11.64 -4.42
CA ASP A 36 7.85 -13.02 -4.65
C ASP A 36 7.27 -13.97 -3.58
N HIS A 37 7.14 -13.51 -2.34
CA HIS A 37 6.47 -14.26 -1.28
C HIS A 37 4.97 -14.45 -1.57
N LEU A 38 4.25 -13.39 -1.95
CA LEU A 38 2.81 -13.50 -2.29
C LEU A 38 2.57 -14.45 -3.46
N GLU A 39 3.52 -14.56 -4.41
CA GLU A 39 3.45 -15.52 -5.52
C GLU A 39 3.72 -16.98 -5.08
N SER A 40 4.50 -17.18 -4.02
CA SER A 40 4.87 -18.52 -3.52
C SER A 40 4.04 -19.00 -2.33
N CYS A 41 3.27 -18.11 -1.69
CA CYS A 41 2.57 -18.36 -0.43
C CYS A 41 1.06 -18.02 -0.55
N PRO A 42 0.18 -19.02 -0.78
CA PRO A 42 -1.25 -18.77 -1.00
C PRO A 42 -1.96 -18.19 0.22
N GLU A 43 -1.57 -18.59 1.44
CA GLU A 43 -2.14 -18.07 2.69
C GLU A 43 -1.92 -16.55 2.84
N CYS A 44 -0.71 -16.06 2.52
CA CYS A 44 -0.42 -14.62 2.58
C CYS A 44 -1.11 -13.86 1.44
N LEU A 45 -1.31 -14.50 0.28
CA LEU A 45 -2.09 -13.94 -0.82
C LEU A 45 -3.57 -13.78 -0.44
N GLU A 46 -4.17 -14.76 0.24
CA GLU A 46 -5.55 -14.68 0.72
C GLU A 46 -5.75 -13.50 1.70
N GLU A 47 -4.79 -13.26 2.59
CA GLU A 47 -4.84 -12.11 3.51
C GLU A 47 -4.63 -10.77 2.81
N HIS A 48 -3.72 -10.71 1.85
CA HIS A 48 -3.54 -9.55 0.97
C HIS A 48 -4.86 -9.19 0.25
N ASP A 49 -5.53 -10.18 -0.31
CA ASP A 49 -6.77 -9.98 -1.05
C ASP A 49 -7.91 -9.53 -0.12
N LEU A 50 -7.99 -10.10 1.09
CA LEU A 50 -8.92 -9.63 2.12
C LEU A 50 -8.71 -8.16 2.44
N GLU A 51 -7.48 -7.74 2.69
CA GLU A 51 -7.16 -6.35 3.00
C GLU A 51 -7.47 -5.42 1.82
N CYS A 52 -7.18 -5.84 0.58
CA CYS A 52 -7.59 -5.10 -0.63
C CYS A 52 -9.12 -4.91 -0.72
N MET A 53 -9.90 -5.93 -0.37
CA MET A 53 -11.36 -5.84 -0.33
C MET A 53 -11.83 -4.84 0.74
N ILE A 54 -11.23 -4.85 1.92
CA ILE A 54 -11.52 -3.92 3.02
C ILE A 54 -11.22 -2.48 2.59
N ARG A 55 -10.01 -2.21 2.10
CA ARG A 55 -9.60 -0.88 1.60
C ARG A 55 -10.53 -0.37 0.49
N SER A 56 -10.92 -1.26 -0.42
CA SER A 56 -11.88 -0.95 -1.46
C SER A 56 -13.27 -0.60 -0.90
N ALA A 57 -13.75 -1.32 0.11
CA ALA A 57 -15.02 -1.03 0.78
C ALA A 57 -14.99 0.30 1.54
N MET A 58 -13.88 0.60 2.23
CA MET A 58 -13.66 1.88 2.91
C MET A 58 -13.68 3.03 1.92
N LYS A 59 -12.95 2.92 0.81
CA LYS A 59 -12.88 3.95 -0.24
C LYS A 59 -14.24 4.25 -0.87
N ARG A 60 -15.11 3.24 -1.02
CA ARG A 60 -16.49 3.45 -1.51
C ARG A 60 -17.38 4.15 -0.49
N SER A 61 -17.17 3.87 0.80
CA SER A 61 -18.02 4.39 1.88
C SER A 61 -17.60 5.78 2.37
N CYS A 62 -16.30 6.12 2.29
CA CYS A 62 -15.76 7.41 2.67
C CYS A 62 -15.57 8.29 1.42
N HIS A 63 -16.58 9.10 1.12
CA HIS A 63 -16.59 10.03 -0.02
C HIS A 63 -16.37 11.48 0.42
N GLU A 64 -15.40 11.71 1.33
CA GLU A 64 -15.04 13.06 1.75
C GLU A 64 -14.32 13.80 0.62
N GLN A 65 -14.93 14.89 0.16
CA GLN A 65 -14.37 15.69 -0.92
C GLN A 65 -13.29 16.61 -0.36
N ALA A 66 -12.07 16.48 -0.88
CA ALA A 66 -10.98 17.37 -0.53
C ALA A 66 -11.36 18.84 -0.82
N PRO A 67 -10.99 19.81 0.04
CA PRO A 67 -11.29 21.22 -0.18
C PRO A 67 -10.72 21.72 -1.52
N ALA A 68 -11.51 22.49 -2.27
CA ALA A 68 -11.09 23.03 -3.58
C ALA A 68 -9.78 23.81 -3.50
N ALA A 69 -9.59 24.58 -2.43
CA ALA A 69 -8.37 25.35 -2.18
C ALA A 69 -7.10 24.47 -2.11
N LEU A 70 -7.21 23.25 -1.56
CA LEU A 70 -6.08 22.31 -1.50
C LEU A 70 -5.74 21.80 -2.91
N LYS A 71 -6.75 21.49 -3.71
CA LYS A 71 -6.57 21.06 -5.11
C LYS A 71 -5.87 22.13 -5.94
N ASP A 72 -6.31 23.39 -5.84
CA ASP A 72 -5.69 24.51 -6.55
C ASP A 72 -4.24 24.73 -6.09
N SER A 73 -3.97 24.63 -4.78
CA SER A 73 -2.61 24.74 -4.24
C SER A 73 -1.67 23.66 -4.78
N ILE A 74 -2.13 22.41 -4.85
CA ILE A 74 -1.36 21.28 -5.38
C ILE A 74 -1.07 21.47 -6.88
N LEU A 75 -2.09 21.83 -7.67
CA LEU A 75 -1.92 22.05 -9.11
C LEU A 75 -0.92 23.17 -9.38
N ASN A 76 -1.02 24.29 -8.68
CA ASN A 76 -0.07 25.39 -8.81
C ASN A 76 1.37 24.94 -8.53
N LYS A 77 1.61 24.20 -7.45
CA LYS A 77 2.94 23.65 -7.12
C LYS A 77 3.49 22.73 -8.22
N ILE A 78 2.65 21.87 -8.78
CA ILE A 78 3.04 20.98 -9.88
C ILE A 78 3.41 21.78 -11.13
N HIS A 79 2.63 22.82 -11.47
CA HIS A 79 2.91 23.68 -12.61
C HIS A 79 4.23 24.44 -12.44
N SER A 80 4.49 25.02 -11.26
CA SER A 80 5.76 25.69 -10.95
C SER A 80 6.94 24.72 -11.09
N SER A 81 6.85 23.53 -10.50
CA SER A 81 7.93 22.52 -10.56
C SER A 81 8.24 22.05 -11.98
N ARG A 82 7.26 22.09 -12.90
CA ARG A 82 7.44 21.74 -14.32
C ARG A 82 7.94 22.90 -15.18
N ALA A 83 7.77 24.15 -14.74
CA ALA A 83 8.24 25.33 -15.46
C ALA A 83 9.71 25.65 -15.16
N GLU A 84 10.23 25.14 -14.05
CA GLU A 84 11.63 25.30 -13.60
C GLU A 84 12.57 24.19 -14.12
N ALA A 85 12.04 23.23 -14.88
CA ALA A 85 12.76 22.11 -15.51
C ALA A 85 12.81 22.29 -17.04
#